data_AF-A0A2S0JWB3-F1
#
_entry.id   AF-A0A2S0JWB3-F1
#
_cell.length_a   1.000
_cell.length_b   1.000
_cell.length_c   1.000
_cell.angle_alpha   90.00
_cell.angle_beta   90.00
_cell.angle_gamma   90.00
#
_symmetry.space_group_name_H-M   'P 1'
#
loop_
_entity.id
_entity.type
_entity.pdbx_description
1 polymer ?
#
loop_
_entity_poly.entity_id
_entity_poly.type
_entity_poly.pdbx_seq_one_letter_code
_entity_poly.pdbx_strand_id
1 'polypeptide(L)'
;MSETNSLKLPKEVEPYRNIIEGTMSPVVVMEAHEKETTLFASKLAGNPYFPLTMEYPKNEEQQPLKLLAQINFADVPKHVPHLPEQGILQFYIDGYDDVLGMDFDNGKNQAGFRVIFHDTIIDDESQLVQDFSFIENEDEEMYFPVEKELALSFKAKFEPLSMGDFRSEEKYASLLAVIEENEELADVLYDVLSGAGHKIGGYPFFTQDDPRAYGDYNDSTTLLLQIDSEGDHILWGDCGVGNFFITEEELKNKDFSQVVYNWDCH
;
A
#
# COMPACT_ATOMS: atom_id res chain seq x y z
N MET A 1 19.10 -26.86 -4.00
CA MET A 1 17.85 -27.61 -3.77
C MET A 1 16.87 -26.56 -3.27
N SER A 2 16.02 -26.06 -4.16
CA SER A 2 15.03 -25.04 -3.83
C SER A 2 14.02 -25.67 -2.88
N GLU A 3 13.86 -25.11 -1.68
CA GLU A 3 12.63 -25.33 -0.93
C GLU A 3 11.49 -24.92 -1.86
N THR A 4 10.69 -25.90 -2.29
CA THR A 4 9.50 -25.65 -3.08
C THR A 4 8.56 -24.81 -2.21
N ASN A 5 8.46 -23.52 -2.52
CA ASN A 5 7.43 -22.57 -2.06
C ASN A 5 6.03 -23.02 -2.54
N SER A 6 5.66 -24.26 -2.25
CA SER A 6 4.35 -24.79 -2.61
C SER A 6 3.31 -24.11 -1.72
N LEU A 7 2.37 -23.40 -2.35
CA LEU A 7 1.23 -22.83 -1.66
C LEU A 7 0.45 -23.95 -0.96
N LYS A 8 0.06 -23.71 0.30
CA LYS A 8 -0.91 -24.58 0.97
C LYS A 8 -2.29 -24.17 0.47
N LEU A 9 -2.86 -24.97 -0.43
CA LEU A 9 -4.17 -24.71 -1.02
C LEU A 9 -5.22 -25.62 -0.37
N PRO A 10 -6.46 -25.14 -0.16
CA PRO A 10 -7.59 -25.98 0.17
C PRO A 10 -7.81 -27.06 -0.90
N LYS A 11 -8.42 -28.19 -0.51
CA LYS A 11 -8.60 -29.36 -1.38
C LYS A 11 -9.43 -29.03 -2.63
N GLU A 12 -10.37 -28.11 -2.46
CA GLU A 12 -11.29 -27.58 -3.47
C GLU A 12 -10.52 -26.80 -4.56
N VAL A 13 -9.41 -26.16 -4.18
CA VAL A 13 -8.59 -25.29 -5.04
C VAL A 13 -7.40 -26.04 -5.67
N GLU A 14 -6.97 -27.16 -5.09
CA GLU A 14 -5.87 -27.99 -5.61
C GLU A 14 -5.94 -28.29 -7.13
N PRO A 15 -7.11 -28.56 -7.76
CA PRO A 15 -7.18 -28.76 -9.21
C PRO A 15 -6.64 -27.58 -10.05
N TYR A 16 -6.62 -26.36 -9.49
CA TYR A 16 -6.21 -25.13 -10.16
C TYR A 16 -4.79 -24.69 -9.79
N ARG A 17 -4.05 -25.48 -8.99
CA ARG A 17 -2.70 -25.15 -8.50
C ARG A 17 -1.77 -24.63 -9.60
N ASN A 18 -1.73 -25.28 -10.77
CA ASN A 18 -0.80 -24.89 -11.84
C ASN A 18 -1.06 -23.47 -12.37
N ILE A 19 -2.32 -23.06 -12.44
CA ILE A 19 -2.69 -21.72 -12.90
C ILE A 19 -2.33 -20.70 -11.80
N ILE A 20 -2.64 -21.00 -10.54
CA ILE A 20 -2.36 -20.15 -9.38
C ILE A 20 -0.84 -20.00 -9.14
N GLU A 21 -0.09 -21.09 -9.13
CA GLU A 21 1.38 -21.04 -8.96
C GLU A 21 2.08 -20.40 -10.17
N GLY A 22 1.41 -20.36 -11.33
CA GLY A 22 1.89 -19.65 -12.52
C GLY A 22 1.84 -18.13 -12.41
N THR A 23 1.15 -17.59 -11.40
CA THR A 23 0.99 -16.14 -11.18
C THR A 23 1.74 -15.63 -9.95
N MET A 24 2.63 -16.43 -9.35
CA MET A 24 3.35 -16.04 -8.13
C MET A 24 4.25 -14.82 -8.35
N SER A 25 4.13 -13.83 -7.48
CA SER A 25 4.93 -12.61 -7.47
C SER A 25 5.59 -12.37 -6.10
N PRO A 26 6.82 -11.82 -6.04
CA PRO A 26 7.44 -11.42 -4.78
C PRO A 26 6.66 -10.31 -4.07
N VAL A 27 6.51 -10.43 -2.76
CA VAL A 27 5.76 -9.47 -1.92
C VAL A 27 6.39 -9.32 -0.54
N VAL A 28 6.60 -8.09 -0.07
CA VAL A 28 7.00 -7.82 1.32
C VAL A 28 5.72 -7.68 2.12
N VAL A 29 5.42 -8.63 3.00
CA VAL A 29 4.33 -8.47 3.98
C VAL A 29 4.83 -7.62 5.13
N MET A 30 3.97 -6.72 5.61
CA MET A 30 4.23 -5.84 6.73
C MET A 30 3.35 -6.24 7.91
N GLU A 31 3.92 -6.22 9.11
CA GLU A 31 3.19 -6.37 10.37
C GLU A 31 3.35 -5.07 11.16
N ALA A 32 2.23 -4.51 11.64
CA ALA A 32 2.17 -3.26 12.39
C ALA A 32 2.06 -3.53 13.90
N HIS A 33 2.82 -2.79 14.72
CA HIS A 33 2.90 -3.00 16.16
C HIS A 33 2.84 -1.65 16.89
N GLU A 34 1.95 -1.50 17.88
CA GLU A 34 1.89 -0.29 18.70
C GLU A 34 3.21 -0.09 19.46
N LYS A 35 3.97 0.91 19.03
CA LYS A 35 5.30 1.22 19.56
C LYS A 35 5.73 2.60 19.07
N GLU A 36 6.23 3.42 19.98
CA GLU A 36 6.90 4.68 19.62
C GLU A 36 8.10 4.41 18.71
N THR A 37 8.30 5.28 17.72
CA THR A 37 9.37 5.08 16.76
C THR A 37 10.21 6.34 16.55
N THR A 38 11.46 6.15 16.15
CA THR A 38 12.36 7.24 15.78
C THR A 38 11.91 7.92 14.48
N LEU A 39 12.42 9.11 14.19
CA LEU A 39 12.17 9.78 12.90
C LEU A 39 12.57 8.93 11.69
N PHE A 40 13.55 8.04 11.82
CA PHE A 40 14.08 7.21 10.72
C PHE A 40 13.39 5.86 10.53
N ALA A 41 12.50 5.46 11.44
CA ALA A 41 11.93 4.11 11.46
C ALA A 41 10.85 3.95 10.39
N SER A 42 10.66 2.72 9.93
CA SER A 42 9.45 2.38 9.17
C SER A 42 8.23 2.37 10.11
N LYS A 43 7.16 3.09 9.75
CA LYS A 43 5.99 3.29 10.61
C LYS A 43 4.71 3.56 9.81
N LEU A 44 3.57 3.37 10.45
CA LEU A 44 2.28 3.96 10.09
C LEU A 44 1.97 5.10 11.06
N ALA A 45 1.43 6.20 10.55
CA ALA A 45 1.21 7.45 11.27
C ALA A 45 2.45 7.94 12.05
N GLY A 46 2.25 8.88 12.98
CA GLY A 46 3.31 9.47 13.80
C GLY A 46 4.14 10.53 13.07
N ASN A 47 5.27 10.90 13.68
CA ASN A 47 6.12 11.99 13.18
C ASN A 47 7.12 11.49 12.12
N PRO A 48 7.16 12.10 10.91
CA PRO A 48 8.06 11.70 9.83
C PRO A 48 9.49 12.22 10.02
N TYR A 49 10.45 11.57 9.37
CA TYR A 49 11.73 12.20 9.02
C TYR A 49 11.46 13.39 8.09
N PHE A 50 11.86 14.61 8.47
CA PHE A 50 11.65 15.77 7.59
C PHE A 50 12.76 16.81 7.71
N PRO A 51 13.55 17.08 6.65
CA PRO A 51 14.59 18.11 6.68
C PRO A 51 14.04 19.53 6.86
N LEU A 52 14.70 20.36 7.68
CA LEU A 52 14.33 21.77 7.88
C LEU A 52 14.44 22.63 6.60
N THR A 53 15.15 22.14 5.58
CA THR A 53 15.34 22.83 4.30
C THR A 53 14.19 22.61 3.31
N MET A 54 13.24 21.72 3.62
CA MET A 54 12.11 21.40 2.76
C MET A 54 10.83 22.07 3.26
N GLU A 55 9.94 22.40 2.33
CA GLU A 55 8.58 22.78 2.70
C GLU A 55 7.74 21.52 2.97
N TYR A 56 7.03 21.53 4.10
CA TYR A 56 6.14 20.44 4.48
C TYR A 56 4.93 20.36 3.53
N PRO A 57 4.51 19.16 3.07
CA PRO A 57 3.43 19.04 2.10
C PRO A 57 2.09 19.51 2.66
N LYS A 58 1.31 20.22 1.83
CA LYS A 58 0.01 20.78 2.18
C LYS A 58 -1.03 20.47 1.09
N ASN A 59 -2.29 20.43 1.47
CA ASN A 59 -3.44 20.40 0.55
C ASN A 59 -3.68 21.77 -0.11
N GLU A 60 -4.73 21.88 -0.92
CA GLU A 60 -5.07 23.12 -1.64
C GLU A 60 -5.45 24.26 -0.67
N GLU A 61 -6.07 23.91 0.46
CA GLU A 61 -6.48 24.77 1.57
C GLU A 61 -5.30 25.22 2.45
N GLN A 62 -4.07 24.79 2.13
CA GLN A 62 -2.83 25.07 2.88
C GLN A 62 -2.72 24.37 4.24
N GLN A 63 -3.56 23.37 4.51
CA GLN A 63 -3.44 22.53 5.69
C GLN A 63 -2.34 21.47 5.48
N PRO A 64 -1.54 21.16 6.51
CA PRO A 64 -0.42 20.22 6.39
C PRO A 64 -0.92 18.78 6.23
N LEU A 65 -0.53 18.08 5.16
CA LEU A 65 -0.93 16.69 4.97
C LEU A 65 -0.38 15.78 6.08
N LYS A 66 -1.16 14.78 6.49
CA LYS A 66 -0.81 13.89 7.59
C LYS A 66 -0.04 12.68 7.07
N LEU A 67 0.99 12.26 7.80
CA LEU A 67 1.76 11.07 7.45
C LEU A 67 0.85 9.84 7.58
N LEU A 68 0.64 9.11 6.49
CA LEU A 68 0.01 7.80 6.50
C LEU A 68 1.04 6.72 6.82
N ALA A 69 2.16 6.73 6.10
CA ALA A 69 3.21 5.74 6.24
C ALA A 69 4.59 6.30 5.88
N GLN A 70 5.60 5.73 6.52
CA GLN A 70 7.00 5.94 6.18
C GLN A 70 7.69 4.58 6.10
N ILE A 71 8.43 4.35 5.02
CA ILE A 71 9.17 3.12 4.76
C ILE A 71 10.66 3.47 4.63
N ASN A 72 11.47 2.98 5.55
CA ASN A 72 12.92 3.02 5.43
C ASN A 72 13.39 1.77 4.68
N PHE A 73 13.86 1.95 3.45
CA PHE A 73 14.27 0.81 2.63
C PHE A 73 15.48 0.06 3.17
N ALA A 74 16.26 0.61 4.11
CA ALA A 74 17.33 -0.13 4.78
C ALA A 74 16.80 -1.38 5.51
N ASP A 75 15.55 -1.35 5.99
CA ASP A 75 14.92 -2.45 6.74
C ASP A 75 14.12 -3.41 5.84
N VAL A 76 13.83 -3.01 4.60
CA VAL A 76 12.97 -3.76 3.68
C VAL A 76 13.76 -4.86 2.96
N PRO A 77 13.31 -6.12 3.00
CA PRO A 77 13.90 -7.20 2.23
C PRO A 77 13.93 -6.91 0.71
N LYS A 78 15.05 -7.21 0.06
CA LYS A 78 15.33 -6.86 -1.35
C LYS A 78 14.78 -7.85 -2.38
N HIS A 79 13.68 -8.52 -2.07
CA HIS A 79 13.13 -9.56 -2.94
C HIS A 79 12.10 -9.05 -3.96
N VAL A 80 11.49 -7.88 -3.72
CA VAL A 80 10.66 -7.19 -4.72
C VAL A 80 11.60 -6.43 -5.67
N PRO A 81 11.53 -6.67 -6.99
CA PRO A 81 12.40 -6.02 -7.96
C PRO A 81 12.28 -4.50 -7.95
N HIS A 82 13.39 -3.81 -8.25
CA HIS A 82 13.44 -2.36 -8.48
C HIS A 82 13.12 -1.46 -7.28
N LEU A 83 12.76 -2.00 -6.12
CA LEU A 83 12.69 -1.21 -4.89
C LEU A 83 14.06 -0.57 -4.59
N PRO A 84 14.07 0.68 -4.07
CA PRO A 84 15.31 1.30 -3.63
C PRO A 84 16.07 0.45 -2.60
N GLU A 85 17.41 0.47 -2.67
CA GLU A 85 18.25 -0.23 -1.70
C GLU A 85 18.32 0.51 -0.35
N GLN A 86 18.16 1.83 -0.38
CA GLN A 86 18.22 2.72 0.78
C GLN A 86 17.29 3.92 0.55
N GLY A 87 17.22 4.80 1.54
CA GLY A 87 16.36 5.99 1.51
C GLY A 87 15.03 5.75 2.21
N ILE A 88 14.31 6.84 2.43
CA ILE A 88 13.02 6.85 3.13
C ILE A 88 11.94 7.31 2.16
N LEU A 89 10.93 6.47 1.96
CA LEU A 89 9.72 6.80 1.19
C LEU A 89 8.57 7.10 2.14
N GLN A 90 7.87 8.20 1.88
CA GLN A 90 6.78 8.68 2.72
C GLN A 90 5.51 8.86 1.91
N PHE A 91 4.39 8.56 2.54
CA PHE A 91 3.06 8.69 1.99
C PHE A 91 2.28 9.59 2.94
N TYR A 92 1.81 10.71 2.43
CA TYR A 92 0.96 11.66 3.12
C TYR A 92 -0.40 11.68 2.45
N ILE A 93 -1.47 11.79 3.23
CA ILE A 93 -2.83 11.96 2.73
C ILE A 93 -3.50 13.10 3.48
N ASP A 94 -4.58 13.62 2.90
CA ASP A 94 -5.42 14.60 3.57
C ASP A 94 -6.15 13.92 4.73
N GLY A 95 -6.15 14.58 5.88
CA GLY A 95 -6.91 14.15 7.04
C GLY A 95 -7.95 15.18 7.47
N TYR A 96 -8.25 16.12 6.58
CA TYR A 96 -9.21 17.21 6.76
C TYR A 96 -10.34 17.17 5.73
N ASP A 97 -10.45 16.09 4.95
CA ASP A 97 -11.55 15.82 4.04
C ASP A 97 -12.22 14.45 4.34
N ASP A 98 -13.38 14.22 3.74
CA ASP A 98 -14.17 12.98 3.90
C ASP A 98 -13.73 11.85 2.97
N VAL A 99 -12.80 12.14 2.05
CA VAL A 99 -12.33 11.22 1.01
C VAL A 99 -10.84 10.90 1.13
N LEU A 100 -10.23 11.28 2.25
CA LEU A 100 -8.83 10.99 2.62
C LEU A 100 -7.84 11.40 1.52
N GLY A 101 -8.06 12.55 0.91
CA GLY A 101 -7.21 13.14 -0.13
C GLY A 101 -7.30 12.48 -1.51
N MET A 102 -8.28 11.60 -1.73
CA MET A 102 -8.45 10.89 -3.01
C MET A 102 -9.04 11.80 -4.08
N ASP A 103 -8.44 11.79 -5.27
CA ASP A 103 -8.97 12.46 -6.46
C ASP A 103 -9.67 11.43 -7.38
N PHE A 104 -11.00 11.54 -7.47
CA PHE A 104 -11.84 10.63 -8.25
C PHE A 104 -11.69 10.79 -9.77
N ASP A 105 -11.23 11.96 -10.24
CA ASP A 105 -11.03 12.24 -11.66
C ASP A 105 -9.61 11.83 -12.09
N ASN A 106 -8.61 12.09 -11.25
CA ASN A 106 -7.22 11.79 -11.51
C ASN A 106 -6.45 11.30 -10.27
N GLY A 107 -6.41 10.00 -10.04
CA GLY A 107 -5.68 9.37 -8.94
C GLY A 107 -4.15 9.62 -8.92
N LYS A 108 -3.56 10.23 -9.97
CA LYS A 108 -2.16 10.71 -9.96
C LYS A 108 -2.00 12.13 -9.41
N ASN A 109 -3.10 12.85 -9.17
CA ASN A 109 -3.08 14.23 -8.70
C ASN A 109 -2.74 14.29 -7.20
N GLN A 110 -1.50 14.68 -6.90
CA GLN A 110 -0.96 14.78 -5.54
C GLN A 110 -1.38 16.09 -4.82
N ALA A 111 -2.61 16.55 -5.03
CA ALA A 111 -3.17 17.70 -4.33
C ALA A 111 -3.63 17.32 -2.91
N GLY A 112 -4.43 16.26 -2.79
CA GLY A 112 -4.89 15.69 -1.52
C GLY A 112 -3.97 14.63 -0.92
N PHE A 113 -2.94 14.18 -1.64
CA PHE A 113 -1.93 13.27 -1.09
C PHE A 113 -0.53 13.68 -1.55
N ARG A 114 0.52 13.13 -0.94
CA ARG A 114 1.90 13.35 -1.39
C ARG A 114 2.77 12.14 -1.15
N VAL A 115 3.56 11.78 -2.16
CA VAL A 115 4.62 10.78 -2.04
C VAL A 115 5.98 11.46 -2.13
N ILE A 116 6.80 11.30 -1.09
CA ILE A 116 8.11 11.94 -0.99
C ILE A 116 9.17 10.87 -0.77
N PHE A 117 10.20 10.87 -1.62
CA PHE A 117 11.35 10.00 -1.47
C PHE A 117 12.61 10.79 -1.10
N HIS A 118 13.19 10.44 0.04
CA HIS A 118 14.46 10.98 0.52
C HIS A 118 15.57 9.98 0.22
N ASP A 119 16.28 10.17 -0.91
CA ASP A 119 17.34 9.26 -1.34
C ASP A 119 18.60 9.35 -0.45
N THR A 120 18.85 10.54 0.12
CA THR A 120 19.96 10.79 1.06
C THR A 120 19.41 11.20 2.41
N ILE A 121 19.81 10.46 3.45
CA ILE A 121 19.33 10.66 4.83
C ILE A 121 20.31 11.55 5.58
N ILE A 122 19.76 12.54 6.30
CA ILE A 122 20.51 13.42 7.20
C ILE A 122 20.46 12.81 8.60
N ASP A 123 21.61 12.34 9.08
CA ASP A 123 21.72 11.72 10.41
C ASP A 123 21.71 12.75 11.56
N ASP A 124 22.04 14.01 11.28
CA ASP A 124 22.03 15.08 12.26
C ASP A 124 20.60 15.57 12.53
N GLU A 125 19.98 15.05 13.59
CA GLU A 125 18.62 15.39 14.00
C GLU A 125 18.38 16.90 14.23
N SER A 126 19.43 17.70 14.49
CA SER A 126 19.29 19.15 14.61
C SER A 126 18.94 19.86 13.29
N GLN A 127 19.11 19.16 12.16
CA GLN A 127 18.73 19.62 10.82
C GLN A 127 17.35 19.08 10.39
N LEU A 128 16.65 18.37 11.28
CA LEU A 128 15.32 17.82 11.05
C LEU A 128 14.27 18.59 11.85
N VAL A 129 13.03 18.56 11.35
CA VAL A 129 11.87 19.02 12.09
C VAL A 129 11.70 18.16 13.34
N GLN A 130 11.58 18.80 14.50
CA GLN A 130 11.41 18.14 15.80
C GLN A 130 10.03 18.39 16.41
N ASP A 131 9.37 19.46 15.98
CA ASP A 131 8.07 19.88 16.49
C ASP A 131 7.05 19.83 15.34
N PHE A 132 6.15 18.86 15.42
CA PHE A 132 5.07 18.65 14.47
C PHE A 132 3.72 19.14 15.01
N SER A 133 3.71 19.98 16.05
CA SER A 133 2.47 20.53 16.63
C SER A 133 1.67 21.43 15.69
N PHE A 134 2.24 21.82 14.55
CA PHE A 134 1.53 22.53 13.47
C PHE A 134 0.58 21.61 12.69
N ILE A 135 0.68 20.29 12.86
CA ILE A 135 -0.28 19.33 12.28
C ILE A 135 -1.46 19.25 13.25
N GLU A 136 -2.49 20.02 12.94
CA GLU A 136 -3.70 20.11 13.73
C GLU A 136 -4.53 18.82 13.62
N ASN A 137 -5.07 18.35 14.75
CA ASN A 137 -6.13 17.34 14.81
C ASN A 137 -7.39 18.06 15.29
N GLU A 138 -7.87 19.03 14.51
CA GLU A 138 -8.90 19.95 14.98
C GLU A 138 -10.33 19.40 14.87
N ASP A 139 -10.57 18.43 13.99
CA ASP A 139 -11.92 17.89 13.79
C ASP A 139 -12.03 16.44 14.29
N GLU A 140 -12.62 16.26 15.47
CA GLU A 140 -12.92 14.95 16.06
C GLU A 140 -13.92 14.13 15.21
N GLU A 141 -14.59 14.76 14.23
CA GLU A 141 -15.53 14.10 13.32
C GLU A 141 -14.84 13.44 12.11
N MET A 142 -13.57 13.77 11.82
CA MET A 142 -12.81 13.20 10.70
C MET A 142 -11.87 12.08 11.14
N TYR A 143 -12.18 10.87 10.69
CA TYR A 143 -11.43 9.65 11.04
C TYR A 143 -10.26 9.44 10.08
N PHE A 144 -9.05 9.78 10.53
CA PHE A 144 -7.83 9.38 9.84
C PHE A 144 -7.67 7.86 9.93
N PRO A 145 -7.27 7.16 8.85
CA PRO A 145 -7.37 5.70 8.79
C PRO A 145 -6.42 4.96 9.73
N VAL A 146 -5.44 5.65 10.32
CA VAL A 146 -4.51 5.09 11.29
C VAL A 146 -4.52 5.94 12.56
N GLU A 147 -5.14 5.43 13.62
CA GLU A 147 -5.41 6.22 14.84
C GLU A 147 -4.15 6.47 15.70
N LYS A 148 -3.13 5.63 15.57
CA LYS A 148 -1.93 5.65 16.41
C LYS A 148 -0.67 5.41 15.61
N GLU A 149 0.47 5.84 16.15
CA GLU A 149 1.78 5.45 15.62
C GLU A 149 2.01 3.94 15.79
N LEU A 150 2.31 3.26 14.69
CA LEU A 150 2.60 1.83 14.65
C LEU A 150 3.96 1.59 13.99
N ALA A 151 4.85 0.86 14.66
CA ALA A 151 6.11 0.42 14.07
C ALA A 151 5.87 -0.71 13.05
N LEU A 152 6.59 -0.69 11.94
CA LEU A 152 6.50 -1.72 10.91
C LEU A 152 7.64 -2.73 11.01
N SER A 153 7.32 -3.99 10.73
CA SER A 153 8.28 -5.06 10.50
C SER A 153 7.97 -5.80 9.21
N PHE A 154 8.99 -6.37 8.56
CA PHE A 154 8.90 -6.83 7.17
C PHE A 154 9.25 -8.31 7.02
N LYS A 155 8.50 -9.00 6.17
CA LYS A 155 8.76 -10.39 5.81
C LYS A 155 8.63 -10.64 4.32
N ALA A 156 9.68 -11.18 3.71
CA ALA A 156 9.65 -11.62 2.33
C ALA A 156 8.75 -12.85 2.16
N LYS A 157 7.85 -12.79 1.18
CA LYS A 157 7.01 -13.90 0.73
C LYS A 157 6.85 -13.86 -0.79
N PHE A 158 6.11 -14.84 -1.30
CA PHE A 158 5.51 -14.82 -2.62
C PHE A 158 4.00 -15.02 -2.44
N GLU A 159 3.20 -14.40 -3.30
CA GLU A 159 1.76 -14.57 -3.33
C GLU A 159 1.27 -14.74 -4.77
N PRO A 160 0.15 -15.47 -4.99
CA PRO A 160 -0.45 -15.55 -6.31
C PRO A 160 -1.17 -14.24 -6.67
N LEU A 161 -1.49 -14.07 -7.95
CA LEU A 161 -2.38 -13.01 -8.42
C LEU A 161 -3.70 -13.05 -7.64
N SER A 162 -4.09 -11.89 -7.10
CA SER A 162 -5.36 -11.71 -6.43
C SER A 162 -6.53 -11.68 -7.41
N MET A 163 -7.70 -12.07 -6.95
CA MET A 163 -8.92 -12.05 -7.77
C MET A 163 -9.37 -10.62 -8.10
N GLY A 164 -9.15 -9.67 -7.17
CA GLY A 164 -9.52 -8.27 -7.35
C GLY A 164 -8.59 -7.46 -8.27
N ASP A 165 -7.42 -7.98 -8.65
CA ASP A 165 -6.53 -7.27 -9.58
C ASP A 165 -7.04 -7.41 -11.03
N PHE A 166 -7.05 -6.32 -11.80
CA PHE A 166 -7.57 -6.30 -13.18
C PHE A 166 -6.96 -7.36 -14.13
N ARG A 167 -5.74 -7.85 -13.82
CA ARG A 167 -5.07 -8.89 -14.61
C ARG A 167 -5.71 -10.27 -14.41
N SER A 168 -6.53 -10.46 -13.38
CA SER A 168 -7.22 -11.71 -13.06
C SER A 168 -8.16 -12.14 -14.17
N GLU A 169 -8.86 -11.19 -14.81
CA GLU A 169 -9.77 -11.43 -15.94
C GLU A 169 -9.11 -12.24 -17.06
N GLU A 170 -7.86 -11.93 -17.40
CA GLU A 170 -7.10 -12.68 -18.41
C GLU A 170 -6.50 -13.97 -17.82
N LYS A 171 -5.80 -13.86 -16.69
CA LYS A 171 -4.99 -14.97 -16.15
C LYS A 171 -5.82 -16.10 -15.54
N TYR A 172 -7.00 -15.78 -15.04
CA TYR A 172 -7.94 -16.70 -14.43
C TYR A 172 -9.21 -16.87 -15.25
N ALA A 173 -9.25 -16.45 -16.52
CA ALA A 173 -10.43 -16.60 -17.40
C ALA A 173 -11.08 -18.00 -17.34
N SER A 174 -10.28 -19.07 -17.38
CA SER A 174 -10.79 -20.45 -17.28
C SER A 174 -11.30 -20.82 -15.89
N LEU A 175 -10.77 -20.20 -14.84
CA LEU A 175 -11.20 -20.39 -13.45
C LEU A 175 -12.49 -19.62 -13.18
N LEU A 176 -12.58 -18.38 -13.66
CA LEU A 176 -13.77 -17.52 -13.60
C LEU A 176 -14.99 -18.22 -14.20
N ALA A 177 -14.84 -18.80 -15.40
CA ALA A 177 -15.91 -19.56 -16.05
C ALA A 177 -16.38 -20.80 -15.24
N VAL A 178 -15.55 -21.35 -14.35
CA VAL A 178 -15.94 -22.49 -13.51
C VAL A 178 -16.69 -22.04 -12.25
N ILE A 179 -16.28 -20.91 -11.65
CA ILE A 179 -16.91 -20.42 -10.42
C ILE A 179 -18.24 -19.73 -10.66
N GLU A 180 -18.54 -19.30 -11.89
CA GLU A 180 -19.88 -18.80 -12.29
C GLU A 180 -21.01 -19.78 -11.94
N GLU A 181 -20.74 -21.09 -11.98
CA GLU A 181 -21.73 -22.14 -11.65
C GLU A 181 -21.45 -22.81 -10.30
N ASN A 182 -20.47 -22.33 -9.51
CA ASN A 182 -20.01 -22.96 -8.28
C ASN A 182 -19.65 -21.92 -7.20
N GLU A 183 -20.67 -21.37 -6.55
CA GLU A 183 -20.54 -20.37 -5.48
C GLU A 183 -19.62 -20.82 -4.33
N GLU A 184 -19.69 -22.09 -3.91
CA GLU A 184 -18.88 -22.60 -2.80
C GLU A 184 -17.37 -22.61 -3.16
N LEU A 185 -17.03 -22.90 -4.42
CA LEU A 185 -15.65 -22.78 -4.90
C LEU A 185 -15.25 -21.30 -5.08
N ALA A 186 -16.19 -20.44 -5.50
CA ALA A 186 -15.95 -19.00 -5.63
C ALA A 186 -15.49 -18.42 -4.28
N ASP A 187 -16.25 -18.68 -3.21
CA ASP A 187 -15.93 -18.18 -1.86
C ASP A 187 -14.53 -18.63 -1.40
N VAL A 188 -14.22 -19.93 -1.57
CA VAL A 188 -12.89 -20.47 -1.18
C VAL A 188 -11.77 -19.83 -2.00
N LEU A 189 -11.99 -19.53 -3.28
CA LEU A 189 -10.99 -18.86 -4.12
C LEU A 189 -10.82 -17.39 -3.76
N TYR A 190 -11.91 -16.67 -3.45
CA TYR A 190 -11.82 -15.30 -2.97
C TYR A 190 -11.03 -15.20 -1.66
N ASP A 191 -11.22 -16.14 -0.74
CA ASP A 191 -10.43 -16.19 0.50
C ASP A 191 -8.94 -16.48 0.23
N VAL A 192 -8.64 -17.44 -0.65
CA VAL A 192 -7.26 -17.86 -0.95
C VAL A 192 -6.50 -16.82 -1.78
N LEU A 193 -7.21 -16.11 -2.65
CA LEU A 193 -6.68 -15.17 -3.63
C LEU A 193 -7.14 -13.73 -3.33
N SER A 194 -7.39 -13.40 -2.06
CA SER A 194 -7.85 -12.06 -1.67
C SER A 194 -6.77 -11.01 -1.97
N GLY A 195 -5.52 -11.29 -1.61
CA GLY A 195 -4.45 -10.31 -1.61
C GLY A 195 -4.52 -9.33 -0.43
N ALA A 196 -5.31 -9.61 0.60
CA ALA A 196 -5.49 -8.75 1.77
C ALA A 196 -4.21 -8.55 2.61
N GLY A 197 -4.26 -7.60 3.54
CA GLY A 197 -3.19 -7.27 4.50
C GLY A 197 -2.23 -6.17 4.03
N HIS A 198 -1.34 -5.76 4.92
CA HIS A 198 -0.37 -4.68 4.66
C HIS A 198 0.85 -5.19 3.88
N LYS A 199 1.22 -4.53 2.77
CA LYS A 199 2.31 -5.03 1.92
C LYS A 199 2.92 -4.02 0.94
N ILE A 200 4.07 -4.41 0.37
CA ILE A 200 4.79 -3.77 -0.74
C ILE A 200 5.06 -4.83 -1.81
N GLY A 201 4.82 -4.53 -3.08
CA GLY A 201 4.88 -5.50 -4.17
C GLY A 201 3.67 -6.45 -4.17
N GLY A 202 3.77 -7.58 -4.86
CA GLY A 202 2.65 -8.51 -4.99
C GLY A 202 1.49 -7.96 -5.83
N TYR A 203 0.26 -8.27 -5.42
CA TYR A 203 -1.00 -7.96 -6.10
C TYR A 203 -2.01 -7.34 -5.11
N PRO A 204 -2.71 -6.25 -5.45
CA PRO A 204 -3.56 -5.55 -4.51
C PRO A 204 -4.82 -6.32 -4.13
N PHE A 205 -5.37 -5.93 -2.99
CA PHE A 205 -6.74 -6.17 -2.58
C PHE A 205 -7.55 -4.88 -2.73
N PHE A 206 -8.84 -5.06 -2.99
CA PHE A 206 -9.87 -4.02 -3.11
C PHE A 206 -11.15 -4.59 -2.51
N THR A 207 -11.95 -3.74 -1.85
CA THR A 207 -13.31 -4.12 -1.44
C THR A 207 -14.33 -3.90 -2.57
N GLN A 208 -13.99 -3.04 -3.53
CA GLN A 208 -14.77 -2.73 -4.73
C GLN A 208 -14.00 -3.17 -5.99
N ASP A 209 -13.98 -2.33 -7.04
CA ASP A 209 -13.32 -2.62 -8.32
C ASP A 209 -11.92 -2.01 -8.40
N ASP A 210 -11.02 -2.64 -9.17
CA ASP A 210 -9.68 -2.12 -9.43
C ASP A 210 -9.73 -0.87 -10.32
N PRO A 211 -9.31 0.32 -9.83
CA PRO A 211 -9.37 1.56 -10.59
C PRO A 211 -8.50 1.56 -11.85
N ARG A 212 -7.51 0.65 -11.93
CA ARG A 212 -6.60 0.54 -13.07
C ARG A 212 -7.25 -0.18 -14.27
N ALA A 213 -8.37 -0.86 -14.06
CA ALA A 213 -9.12 -1.54 -15.12
C ALA A 213 -9.86 -0.55 -16.06
N TYR A 214 -10.30 0.59 -15.52
CA TYR A 214 -11.12 1.58 -16.24
C TYR A 214 -10.48 2.98 -16.33
N GLY A 215 -9.46 3.27 -15.53
CA GLY A 215 -8.64 4.48 -15.63
C GLY A 215 -7.48 4.38 -16.64
N ASP A 216 -6.78 5.49 -16.85
CA ASP A 216 -5.52 5.55 -17.64
C ASP A 216 -4.30 5.19 -16.76
N TYR A 217 -4.42 4.06 -16.03
CA TYR A 217 -3.45 3.59 -15.03
C TYR A 217 -3.02 2.13 -15.24
N ASN A 218 -3.35 1.52 -16.38
CA ASN A 218 -3.06 0.10 -16.65
C ASN A 218 -1.56 -0.23 -16.68
N ASP A 219 -0.69 0.78 -16.80
CA ASP A 219 0.77 0.67 -16.74
C ASP A 219 1.32 0.72 -15.30
N SER A 220 0.53 1.24 -14.36
CA SER A 220 0.83 1.39 -12.93
C SER A 220 0.65 0.06 -12.21
N THR A 221 1.43 -0.93 -12.66
CA THR A 221 1.27 -2.35 -12.33
C THR A 221 1.98 -2.78 -11.05
N THR A 222 2.83 -1.91 -10.49
CA THR A 222 3.56 -2.20 -9.25
C THR A 222 2.80 -1.63 -8.05
N LEU A 223 2.42 -2.50 -7.11
CA LEU A 223 1.87 -2.10 -5.82
C LEU A 223 3.01 -1.55 -4.95
N LEU A 224 3.04 -0.24 -4.74
CA LEU A 224 4.08 0.44 -3.99
C LEU A 224 3.82 0.37 -2.48
N LEU A 225 2.55 0.42 -2.08
CA LEU A 225 2.10 0.27 -0.70
C LEU A 225 0.63 -0.15 -0.67
N GLN A 226 0.28 -1.07 0.21
CA GLN A 226 -1.10 -1.36 0.60
C GLN A 226 -1.20 -1.36 2.13
N ILE A 227 -2.24 -0.70 2.64
CA ILE A 227 -2.59 -0.69 4.06
C ILE A 227 -4.05 -1.08 4.16
N ASP A 228 -4.29 -2.29 4.64
CA ASP A 228 -5.64 -2.82 4.89
C ASP A 228 -6.21 -2.31 6.20
N SER A 229 -7.52 -2.42 6.40
CA SER A 229 -8.11 -2.31 7.74
C SER A 229 -7.72 -3.55 8.56
N GLU A 230 -7.02 -3.36 9.68
CA GLU A 230 -6.55 -4.45 10.52
C GLU A 230 -6.47 -4.03 11.98
N GLY A 231 -7.00 -4.90 12.86
CA GLY A 231 -6.98 -4.68 14.30
C GLY A 231 -7.82 -3.48 14.75
N ASP A 232 -7.42 -2.88 15.87
CA ASP A 232 -8.20 -1.82 16.53
C ASP A 232 -7.78 -0.40 16.13
N HIS A 233 -6.72 -0.25 15.32
CA HIS A 233 -6.06 1.04 15.09
C HIS A 233 -5.91 1.43 13.62
N ILE A 234 -6.32 0.55 12.70
CA ILE A 234 -6.30 0.82 11.26
C ILE A 234 -7.68 0.51 10.70
N LEU A 235 -8.37 1.55 10.23
CA LEU A 235 -9.72 1.43 9.69
C LEU A 235 -9.94 2.44 8.57
N TRP A 236 -10.20 1.94 7.37
CA TRP A 236 -10.56 2.73 6.20
C TRP A 236 -12.07 2.66 5.99
N GLY A 237 -12.82 3.71 6.35
CA GLY A 237 -14.28 3.71 6.20
C GLY A 237 -14.94 2.48 6.85
N ASP A 238 -15.74 1.73 6.08
CA ASP A 238 -16.33 0.45 6.50
C ASP A 238 -15.41 -0.73 6.13
N CYS A 239 -14.32 -0.90 6.89
CA CYS A 239 -13.35 -2.00 6.75
C CYS A 239 -12.73 -2.13 5.35
N GLY A 240 -12.26 -1.01 4.82
CA GLY A 240 -11.64 -0.87 3.51
C GLY A 240 -10.12 -1.04 3.46
N VAL A 241 -9.53 -0.60 2.35
CA VAL A 241 -8.09 -0.69 2.08
C VAL A 241 -7.60 0.55 1.31
N GLY A 242 -6.38 1.01 1.62
CA GLY A 242 -5.67 2.03 0.85
C GLY A 242 -4.52 1.44 0.04
N ASN A 243 -4.36 1.86 -1.22
CA ASN A 243 -3.34 1.38 -2.14
C ASN A 243 -2.62 2.54 -2.85
N PHE A 244 -1.32 2.35 -3.11
CA PHE A 244 -0.50 3.21 -3.95
C PHE A 244 0.16 2.40 -5.06
N PHE A 245 0.06 2.88 -6.30
CA PHE A 245 0.59 2.20 -7.48
C PHE A 245 1.57 3.07 -8.25
N ILE A 246 2.53 2.43 -8.90
CA ILE A 246 3.56 3.09 -9.69
C ILE A 246 3.89 2.24 -10.92
N THR A 247 4.38 2.87 -11.99
CA THR A 247 4.94 2.11 -13.11
C THR A 247 6.31 1.52 -12.74
N GLU A 248 6.70 0.45 -13.42
CA GLU A 248 8.03 -0.14 -13.22
C GLU A 248 9.17 0.82 -13.63
N GLU A 249 8.94 1.64 -14.65
CA GLU A 249 9.92 2.62 -15.14
C GLU A 249 10.15 3.76 -14.14
N GLU A 250 9.08 4.35 -13.61
CA GLU A 250 9.13 5.36 -12.56
C GLU A 250 9.82 4.84 -11.30
N LEU A 251 9.49 3.63 -10.86
CA LEU A 251 10.14 3.02 -9.70
C LEU A 251 11.65 2.83 -9.91
N LYS A 252 12.07 2.33 -11.08
CA LYS A 252 13.51 2.22 -11.44
C LYS A 252 14.22 3.56 -11.41
N ASN A 253 13.53 4.61 -11.85
CA ASN A 253 14.06 5.97 -11.90
C ASN A 253 13.92 6.72 -10.56
N LYS A 254 13.33 6.10 -9.53
CA LYS A 254 12.99 6.72 -8.24
C LYS A 254 12.12 7.97 -8.42
N ASP A 255 11.27 7.97 -9.43
CA ASP A 255 10.33 9.06 -9.72
C ASP A 255 8.97 8.72 -9.12
N PHE A 256 8.64 9.34 -7.99
CA PHE A 256 7.38 9.13 -7.29
C PHE A 256 6.33 10.20 -7.58
N SER A 257 6.53 11.02 -8.64
CA SER A 257 5.66 12.15 -8.96
C SER A 257 4.34 11.77 -9.64
N GLN A 258 4.22 10.53 -10.13
CA GLN A 258 3.05 10.01 -10.87
C GLN A 258 2.44 8.77 -10.21
N VAL A 259 2.67 8.58 -8.91
CA VAL A 259 2.03 7.52 -8.13
C VAL A 259 0.52 7.69 -8.18
N VAL A 260 -0.20 6.58 -8.37
CA VAL A 260 -1.66 6.52 -8.28
C VAL A 260 -2.03 6.19 -6.83
N TYR A 261 -2.95 6.95 -6.24
CA TYR A 261 -3.53 6.66 -4.93
C TYR A 261 -5.00 6.25 -5.10
N ASN A 262 -5.41 5.22 -4.36
CA ASN A 262 -6.78 4.76 -4.25
C ASN A 262 -7.06 4.31 -2.82
N TRP A 263 -8.29 4.47 -2.36
CA TRP A 263 -8.82 3.66 -1.28
C TRP A 263 -10.29 3.35 -1.53
N ASP A 264 -10.77 2.22 -1.02
CA ASP A 264 -12.17 1.83 -1.06
C ASP A 264 -12.57 1.18 0.27
N CYS A 265 -13.88 1.04 0.50
CA CYS A 265 -14.45 0.30 1.62
C CYS A 265 -15.75 -0.41 1.20
N HIS A 266 -16.33 -1.20 2.08
CA HIS A 266 -17.56 -1.97 1.81
C HIS A 266 -18.84 -1.09 1.72
#